data_AF-A0A452RZ57-F1
#
_entry.id   AF-A0A452RZ57-F1
#
_cell.length_a   1.000
_cell.length_b   1.000
_cell.length_c   1.000
_cell.angle_alpha   90.00
_cell.angle_beta   90.00
_cell.angle_gamma   90.00
#
_symmetry.space_group_name_H-M   'P 1'
#
loop_
_entity.id
_entity.type
_entity.pdbx_description
1 polymer ?
#
loop_
_entity_poly.entity_id
_entity_poly.type
_entity_poly.pdbx_seq_one_letter_code
_entity_poly.pdbx_strand_id
1 'polypeptide(L)'
;SKQNHLSFGFSILVPGHTVSKLRQHSDPEVACLAGEVDTEWRTFLEKHLNRPSIEVRSDPKTETLRKNAQKLLSEALELEMDHLLVENIERETFHLCSRLINGPYRRTVRALVFTLKHRAEIRAQVKNGSLPVGTFVQNHKK
;
A
#
# COMPACT_ATOMS: atom_id res chain seq x y z
N SER A 1 14.45 35.42 -8.76
CA SER A 1 14.87 34.08 -9.20
C SER A 1 14.32 33.05 -8.21
N LYS A 2 13.50 32.13 -8.73
CA LYS A 2 12.95 30.89 -8.15
C LYS A 2 12.07 30.97 -6.90
N GLN A 3 10.77 31.07 -7.16
CA GLN A 3 9.72 30.35 -6.43
C GLN A 3 9.98 28.83 -6.47
N ASN A 4 9.58 28.10 -5.43
CA ASN A 4 8.68 26.96 -5.60
C ASN A 4 8.04 26.55 -4.26
N HIS A 5 6.74 26.81 -4.26
CA HIS A 5 5.65 26.40 -3.40
C HIS A 5 5.53 24.87 -3.31
N LEU A 6 5.38 24.32 -2.11
CA LEU A 6 4.52 23.15 -1.87
C LEU A 6 3.94 23.23 -0.45
N SER A 7 2.79 23.89 -0.34
CA SER A 7 1.82 23.64 0.71
C SER A 7 1.36 22.18 0.61
N PHE A 8 1.52 21.40 1.67
CA PHE A 8 0.50 20.43 2.06
C PHE A 8 0.44 20.39 3.58
N GLY A 9 -0.71 20.80 4.10
CA GLY A 9 -1.01 20.85 5.52
C GLY A 9 -0.98 19.46 6.13
N PHE A 10 0.04 19.23 6.94
CA PHE A 10 -0.08 18.47 8.17
C PHE A 10 0.93 19.07 9.12
N SER A 11 0.50 20.07 9.90
CA SER A 11 1.21 20.44 11.12
C SER A 11 1.09 19.27 12.10
N ILE A 12 1.78 18.17 11.81
CA ILE A 12 2.21 17.27 12.88
C ILE A 12 3.15 18.15 13.70
N LEU A 13 2.70 18.51 14.88
CA LEU A 13 3.53 19.13 15.91
C LEU A 13 4.67 18.15 16.18
N VAL A 14 5.78 18.27 15.44
CA VAL A 14 6.94 17.40 15.64
C VAL A 14 7.43 17.71 17.05
N PRO A 15 7.52 16.74 17.96
CA PRO A 15 7.91 16.98 19.36
C PRO A 15 9.18 17.84 19.47
N GLY A 16 10.12 17.68 18.52
CA GLY A 16 11.34 18.48 18.44
C GLY A 16 11.14 19.99 18.30
N HIS A 17 10.11 20.48 17.59
CA HIS A 17 9.87 21.92 17.49
C HIS A 17 9.34 22.53 18.79
N THR A 18 8.50 21.78 19.51
CA THR A 18 7.97 22.20 20.81
C THR A 18 9.07 22.17 21.87
N VAL A 19 9.84 21.07 21.94
CA VAL A 19 10.98 20.93 22.86
C VAL A 19 12.05 22.00 22.59
N SER A 20 12.33 22.31 21.32
CA SER A 20 13.28 23.38 20.97
C SER A 20 12.85 24.77 21.43
N LYS A 21 11.54 25.06 21.50
CA LYS A 21 11.03 26.32 22.05
C LYS A 21 11.09 26.34 23.57
N LEU A 22 10.81 25.21 24.22
CA LEU A 22 10.85 25.08 25.68
C LEU A 22 12.27 25.23 26.25
N ARG A 23 13.31 24.96 25.45
CA ARG A 23 14.72 25.26 25.83
C ARG A 23 15.01 26.75 26.05
N GLN A 24 14.17 27.64 25.52
CA GLN A 24 14.31 29.10 25.68
C GLN A 24 13.33 29.65 26.71
N HIS A 25 12.70 28.79 27.50
CA HIS A 25 11.71 29.20 28.50
C HIS A 25 12.38 30.02 29.62
N SER A 26 11.65 30.98 30.18
CA SER A 26 12.14 31.86 31.25
C SER A 26 12.35 31.13 32.57
N ASP A 27 11.68 29.99 32.73
CA ASP A 27 11.86 29.08 33.86
C ASP A 27 13.09 28.18 33.61
N PRO A 28 14.14 28.27 34.46
CA PRO A 28 15.36 27.50 34.28
C PRO A 28 15.14 25.98 34.41
N GLU A 29 14.15 25.53 35.18
CA GLU A 29 13.86 24.10 35.33
C GLU A 29 13.25 23.53 34.04
N VAL A 30 12.29 24.25 33.47
CA VAL A 30 11.64 23.89 32.19
C VAL A 30 12.64 23.91 31.04
N ALA A 31 13.54 24.90 31.00
CA ALA A 31 14.57 24.99 29.99
C ALA A 31 15.60 23.85 30.08
N CYS A 32 15.95 23.46 31.31
CA CYS A 32 16.85 22.34 31.58
C CYS A 32 16.25 21.00 31.11
N LEU A 33 15.03 20.69 31.57
CA LEU A 33 14.32 19.45 31.21
C LEU A 33 14.09 19.33 29.69
N ALA A 34 13.75 20.44 29.03
CA ALA A 34 13.63 20.45 27.57
C ALA A 34 14.98 20.20 26.86
N GLY A 35 16.09 20.63 27.46
CA GLY A 35 17.44 20.34 26.96
C GLY A 35 17.82 18.86 27.06
N GLU A 36 17.43 18.21 28.16
CA GLU A 36 17.63 16.78 28.37
C GLU A 36 16.85 15.96 27.34
N VAL A 37 15.57 16.28 27.16
CA VAL A 37 14.69 15.61 26.17
C VAL A 37 15.19 15.81 24.74
N ASP A 38 15.67 17.02 24.36
CA ASP A 38 16.26 17.26 23.03
C ASP A 38 17.51 16.40 22.81
N THR A 39 18.34 16.25 23.85
CA THR A 39 19.57 15.45 23.80
C THR A 39 19.28 13.95 23.70
N GLU A 40 18.35 13.45 24.51
CA GLU A 40 17.90 12.06 24.45
C GLU A 40 17.25 11.74 23.10
N TRP A 41 16.45 12.66 22.56
CA TRP A 41 15.84 12.52 21.24
C TRP A 41 16.89 12.49 20.12
N ARG A 42 17.89 13.38 20.15
CA ARG A 42 18.98 13.40 19.17
C ARG A 42 19.83 12.14 19.21
N THR A 43 20.20 11.70 20.42
CA THR A 43 20.97 10.45 20.59
C THR A 43 20.15 9.22 20.20
N PHE A 44 18.84 9.22 20.45
CA PHE A 44 17.93 8.18 19.95
C PHE A 44 17.92 8.17 18.43
N LEU A 45 17.75 9.32 17.77
CA LEU A 45 17.79 9.39 16.31
C LEU A 45 19.13 8.90 15.76
N GLU A 46 20.26 9.39 16.28
CA GLU A 46 21.61 9.00 15.87
C GLU A 46 21.85 7.49 15.96
N LYS A 47 21.43 6.86 17.07
CA LYS A 47 21.49 5.40 17.27
C LYS A 47 20.64 4.62 16.28
N HIS A 48 19.58 5.23 15.73
CA HIS A 48 18.63 4.58 14.82
C HIS A 48 18.73 5.08 13.37
N LEU A 49 19.68 5.98 13.02
CA LEU A 49 19.86 6.51 11.66
C LEU A 49 20.17 5.41 10.63
N ASN A 50 20.91 4.38 11.06
CA ASN A 50 21.31 3.25 10.21
C ASN A 50 20.31 2.09 10.24
N ARG A 51 19.14 2.27 10.88
CA ARG A 51 18.11 1.24 10.86
C ARG A 51 17.60 1.11 9.42
N PRO A 52 17.60 -0.09 8.83
CA PRO A 52 17.08 -0.28 7.49
C PRO A 52 15.63 0.20 7.46
N SER A 53 15.25 0.87 6.37
CA SER A 53 13.85 1.26 6.11
C SER A 53 12.97 0.03 6.31
N ILE A 54 11.94 0.15 7.15
CA ILE A 54 11.00 -0.94 7.34
C ILE A 54 10.30 -1.19 5.99
N GLU A 55 10.68 -2.27 5.32
CA GLU A 55 9.98 -2.71 4.13
C GLU A 55 8.61 -3.19 4.61
N VAL A 56 7.57 -2.38 4.36
CA VAL A 56 6.19 -2.72 4.73
C VAL A 56 5.73 -3.81 3.77
N ARG A 57 6.18 -5.04 4.03
CA ARG A 57 5.63 -6.25 3.43
C ARG A 57 4.21 -6.42 3.99
N SER A 58 3.28 -6.86 3.14
CA SER A 58 1.95 -7.20 3.63
C SER A 58 2.06 -8.30 4.69
N ASP A 59 1.13 -8.36 5.64
CA ASP A 59 1.16 -9.44 6.61
C ASP A 59 1.09 -10.81 5.89
N PRO A 60 1.71 -11.88 6.44
CA PRO A 60 1.79 -13.18 5.75
C PRO A 60 0.43 -13.77 5.34
N LYS A 61 -0.63 -13.44 6.09
CA LYS A 61 -1.99 -13.89 5.77
C LYS A 61 -2.54 -13.18 4.55
N THR A 62 -2.32 -11.87 4.42
CA THR A 62 -2.66 -11.12 3.21
C THR A 62 -1.90 -11.65 1.99
N GLU A 63 -0.60 -11.91 2.10
CA GLU A 63 0.20 -12.47 0.99
C GLU A 63 -0.35 -13.83 0.54
N THR A 64 -0.63 -14.72 1.49
CA THR A 64 -1.20 -16.06 1.22
C THR A 64 -2.55 -15.97 0.52
N LEU A 65 -3.43 -15.07 0.95
CA LEU A 65 -4.74 -14.88 0.33
C LEU A 65 -4.65 -14.32 -1.09
N ARG A 66 -3.71 -13.41 -1.34
CA ARG A 66 -3.44 -12.87 -2.68
C ARG A 66 -2.86 -13.94 -3.60
N LYS A 67 -1.90 -14.74 -3.13
CA LYS A 67 -1.36 -15.89 -3.88
C LYS A 67 -2.44 -16.92 -4.22
N ASN A 68 -3.36 -17.21 -3.30
CA ASN A 68 -4.51 -18.08 -3.60
C ASN A 68 -5.43 -17.49 -4.68
N ALA A 69 -5.68 -16.18 -4.66
CA ALA A 69 -6.45 -15.53 -5.71
C ALA A 69 -5.74 -15.61 -7.08
N GLN A 70 -4.43 -15.39 -7.11
CA GLN A 70 -3.62 -15.56 -8.33
C GLN A 70 -3.70 -16.99 -8.85
N LYS A 71 -3.59 -18.01 -7.98
CA LYS A 71 -3.76 -19.42 -8.36
C LYS A 71 -5.13 -19.69 -9.01
N LEU A 72 -6.21 -19.21 -8.42
CA LEU A 72 -7.56 -19.41 -9.00
C LEU A 72 -7.72 -18.73 -10.36
N LEU A 73 -7.09 -17.56 -10.53
CA LEU A 73 -7.10 -16.81 -11.79
C LEU A 73 -6.22 -17.49 -12.85
N SER A 74 -5.06 -18.03 -12.48
CA SER A 74 -4.17 -18.75 -13.39
C SER A 74 -4.83 -20.03 -13.90
N GLU A 75 -5.50 -20.78 -13.02
CA GLU A 75 -6.31 -21.94 -13.40
C GLU A 75 -7.45 -21.55 -14.35
N ALA A 76 -8.16 -20.45 -14.08
CA ALA A 76 -9.25 -19.97 -14.93
C ALA A 76 -8.78 -19.45 -16.30
N LEU A 77 -7.56 -18.93 -16.35
CA LEU A 77 -6.92 -18.46 -17.56
C LEU A 77 -6.13 -19.57 -18.27
N GLU A 78 -5.96 -20.76 -17.70
CA GLU A 78 -5.07 -21.79 -18.26
C GLU A 78 -3.65 -21.22 -18.52
N LEU A 79 -3.11 -20.47 -17.56
CA LEU A 79 -1.78 -19.86 -17.59
C LEU A 79 -0.97 -20.28 -16.37
N GLU A 80 0.34 -20.08 -16.45
CA GLU A 80 1.24 -20.24 -15.30
C GLU A 80 0.90 -19.25 -14.19
N MET A 81 1.13 -19.66 -12.94
CA MET A 81 0.80 -18.85 -11.76
C MET A 81 1.55 -17.52 -11.72
N ASP A 82 2.80 -17.51 -12.20
CA ASP A 82 3.67 -16.32 -12.23
C ASP A 82 3.54 -15.52 -13.53
N HIS A 83 2.51 -15.80 -14.34
CA HIS A 83 2.25 -15.06 -15.57
C HIS A 83 1.80 -13.62 -15.26
N LEU A 84 2.42 -12.63 -15.92
CA LEU A 84 2.18 -11.20 -15.68
C LEU A 84 0.70 -10.79 -15.78
N LEU A 85 -0.06 -11.41 -16.69
CA LEU A 85 -1.50 -11.17 -16.82
C LEU A 85 -2.29 -11.56 -15.56
N VAL A 86 -1.94 -12.68 -14.91
CA VAL A 86 -2.57 -13.15 -13.68
C VAL A 86 -2.30 -12.16 -12.55
N GLU A 87 -1.03 -11.75 -12.40
CA GLU A 87 -0.62 -10.75 -11.43
C GLU A 87 -1.34 -9.41 -11.66
N ASN A 88 -1.43 -8.97 -12.92
CA ASN A 88 -2.08 -7.71 -13.28
C ASN A 88 -3.57 -7.70 -12.92
N ILE A 89 -4.31 -8.78 -13.22
CA ILE A 89 -5.74 -8.87 -12.91
C ILE A 89 -5.97 -8.86 -11.40
N GLU A 90 -5.17 -9.62 -10.65
CA GLU A 90 -5.29 -9.67 -9.19
C GLU A 90 -4.94 -8.31 -8.57
N ARG A 91 -3.84 -7.68 -9.02
CA ARG A 91 -3.40 -6.36 -8.55
C ARG A 91 -4.43 -5.28 -8.82
N GLU A 92 -5.02 -5.26 -10.01
CA GLU A 92 -6.06 -4.30 -10.36
C GLU A 92 -7.31 -4.52 -9.50
N THR A 93 -7.69 -5.78 -9.25
CA THR A 93 -8.79 -6.13 -8.35
C THR A 93 -8.52 -5.66 -6.92
N PHE A 94 -7.30 -5.86 -6.43
CA PHE A 94 -6.87 -5.41 -5.10
C PHE A 94 -6.92 -3.89 -4.98
N HIS A 95 -6.42 -3.15 -5.99
CA HIS A 95 -6.48 -1.70 -6.03
C HIS A 95 -7.92 -1.17 -6.06
N LEU A 96 -8.78 -1.78 -6.88
CA LEU A 96 -10.18 -1.41 -7.00
C LEU A 96 -10.98 -1.65 -5.70
N CYS A 97 -10.55 -2.63 -4.89
CA CYS A 97 -11.20 -3.02 -3.63
C CYS A 97 -10.58 -2.37 -2.39
N SER A 98 -10.04 -1.15 -2.53
CA SER A 98 -9.44 -0.36 -1.44
C SER A 98 -8.14 -0.91 -0.87
N ARG A 99 -7.43 -1.77 -1.63
CA ARG A 99 -6.15 -2.39 -1.19
C ARG A 99 -6.30 -3.20 0.10
N LEU A 100 -7.44 -3.85 0.26
CA LEU A 100 -7.75 -4.69 1.43
C LEU A 100 -8.40 -6.01 0.98
N ILE A 101 -8.05 -7.09 1.67
CA ILE A 101 -8.66 -8.42 1.45
C ILE A 101 -10.03 -8.50 2.17
N ASN A 102 -10.97 -7.70 1.70
CA ASN A 102 -12.32 -7.57 2.28
C ASN A 102 -13.36 -8.43 1.53
N GLY A 103 -14.63 -8.35 1.96
CA GLY A 103 -15.74 -9.02 1.30
C GLY A 103 -15.88 -8.68 -0.21
N PRO A 104 -15.87 -7.39 -0.60
CA PRO A 104 -15.86 -6.96 -2.01
C PRO A 104 -14.74 -7.59 -2.85
N TYR A 105 -13.50 -7.60 -2.35
CA TYR A 105 -12.37 -8.24 -3.03
C TYR A 105 -12.66 -9.72 -3.32
N ARG A 106 -13.07 -10.49 -2.30
CA ARG A 106 -13.35 -11.92 -2.47
C ARG A 106 -14.52 -12.19 -3.41
N ARG A 107 -15.56 -11.36 -3.38
CA ARG A 107 -16.72 -11.48 -4.30
C ARG A 107 -16.31 -11.17 -5.74
N THR A 108 -15.51 -10.13 -5.95
CA THR A 108 -15.01 -9.74 -7.27
C THR A 108 -14.09 -10.81 -7.85
N VAL A 109 -13.11 -11.33 -7.09
CA VAL A 109 -12.24 -12.44 -7.54
C VAL A 109 -13.06 -13.64 -7.98
N ARG A 110 -14.06 -14.07 -7.21
CA ARG A 110 -14.92 -15.20 -7.61
C ARG A 110 -15.72 -14.91 -8.88
N ALA A 111 -16.24 -13.69 -9.04
CA ALA A 111 -16.97 -13.30 -10.25
C ALA A 111 -16.07 -13.31 -11.49
N LEU A 112 -14.81 -12.85 -11.36
CA LEU A 112 -13.81 -12.89 -12.43
C LEU A 112 -13.47 -14.34 -12.80
N VAL A 113 -13.13 -15.17 -11.81
CA VAL A 113 -12.81 -16.60 -12.01
C VAL A 113 -13.96 -17.33 -12.68
N PHE A 114 -15.20 -17.12 -12.23
CA PHE A 114 -16.39 -17.73 -12.83
C PHE A 114 -16.56 -17.32 -14.29
N THR A 115 -16.42 -16.03 -14.59
CA THR A 115 -16.53 -15.50 -15.95
C THR A 115 -15.45 -16.09 -16.85
N LEU A 116 -14.20 -16.12 -16.40
CA LEU A 116 -13.07 -16.65 -17.16
C LEU A 116 -13.21 -18.15 -17.41
N LYS A 117 -13.70 -18.93 -16.44
CA LYS A 117 -13.93 -20.38 -16.60
C LYS A 117 -15.03 -20.67 -17.62
N HIS A 118 -16.14 -19.94 -17.58
CA HIS A 118 -17.34 -20.30 -18.34
C HIS A 118 -17.55 -19.50 -19.64
N ARG A 119 -16.82 -18.40 -19.86
CA ARG A 119 -16.93 -17.59 -21.09
C ARG A 119 -15.59 -17.57 -21.83
N ALA A 120 -15.41 -18.54 -22.73
CA ALA A 120 -14.19 -18.71 -23.52
C ALA A 120 -13.86 -17.48 -24.38
N GLU A 121 -14.88 -16.79 -24.91
CA GLU A 121 -14.70 -15.57 -25.69
C GLU A 121 -14.04 -14.45 -24.86
N ILE A 122 -14.57 -14.17 -23.67
CA ILE A 122 -14.00 -13.17 -22.75
C ILE A 122 -12.59 -13.58 -22.34
N ARG A 123 -12.37 -14.87 -22.05
CA ARG A 123 -11.04 -15.39 -21.73
C ARG A 123 -10.04 -15.13 -22.86
N ALA A 124 -10.42 -15.37 -24.12
CA ALA A 124 -9.58 -15.09 -25.28
C ALA A 124 -9.31 -13.58 -25.46
N GLN A 125 -10.33 -12.73 -25.29
CA GLN A 125 -10.19 -11.27 -25.37
C GLN A 125 -9.29 -10.68 -24.29
N VAL A 126 -9.29 -11.25 -23.08
CA VAL A 126 -8.38 -10.82 -22.01
C VAL A 126 -6.95 -11.31 -22.29
N LYS A 127 -6.79 -12.54 -22.80
CA LYS A 127 -5.47 -13.10 -23.17
C LYS A 127 -4.78 -12.33 -24.30
N ASN A 128 -5.54 -11.96 -25.33
CA ASN A 128 -5.00 -11.25 -26.50
C ASN A 128 -4.92 -9.73 -26.32
N GLY A 129 -5.40 -9.20 -25.18
CA GLY A 129 -5.39 -7.78 -24.87
C GLY A 129 -6.49 -6.94 -25.53
N SER A 130 -7.42 -7.57 -26.27
CA SER A 130 -8.58 -6.88 -26.87
C SER A 130 -9.53 -6.30 -25.81
N LEU A 131 -9.61 -6.94 -24.65
CA LEU A 131 -10.33 -6.41 -23.49
C LEU A 131 -9.31 -5.96 -22.42
N PRO A 132 -9.17 -4.64 -22.18
CA PRO A 132 -8.25 -4.14 -21.15
C PRO A 132 -8.60 -4.68 -19.76
N VAL A 133 -7.57 -5.06 -19.00
CA VAL A 133 -7.71 -5.62 -17.65
C VAL A 133 -8.49 -4.70 -16.71
N GLY A 134 -8.22 -3.39 -16.73
CA GLY A 134 -8.94 -2.40 -15.92
C GLY A 134 -10.44 -2.42 -16.18
N THR A 135 -10.84 -2.37 -17.45
CA THR A 135 -12.26 -2.44 -17.87
C THR A 135 -12.89 -3.77 -17.49
N PHE A 136 -12.18 -4.88 -17.72
CA PHE A 136 -12.65 -6.21 -17.35
C PHE A 136 -12.93 -6.32 -15.85
N VAL A 137 -12.00 -5.87 -15.00
CA VAL A 137 -12.12 -5.91 -13.55
C VAL A 137 -13.24 -4.98 -13.05
N GLN A 138 -13.35 -3.77 -13.60
CA GLN A 138 -14.41 -2.83 -13.26
C GLN A 138 -15.81 -3.38 -13.56
N ASN A 139 -15.99 -4.03 -14.71
CA ASN A 139 -17.28 -4.63 -15.11
C ASN A 139 -17.77 -5.72 -14.15
N HIS A 140 -16.87 -6.33 -13.36
CA HIS A 140 -17.19 -7.42 -12.43
C HIS A 140 -17.07 -7.00 -10.97
N LYS A 141 -16.86 -5.71 -10.68
CA LYS A 141 -16.83 -5.19 -9.31
C LYS A 141 -18.17 -5.45 -8.60
N LYS A 142 -18.10 -5.95 -7.36
CA LYS A 142 -19.26 -6.29 -6.53
C LYS A 142 -19.24 -5.61 -5.16
#